data_AF-A0A2V8E2Y0-F1
#
_entry.id   AF-A0A2V8E2Y0-F1
#
_cell.length_a   1.000
_cell.length_b   1.000
_cell.length_c   1.000
_cell.angle_alpha   90.00
_cell.angle_beta   90.00
_cell.angle_gamma   90.00
#
_symmetry.space_group_name_H-M   'P 1'
#
loop_
_entity.id
_entity.type
_entity.pdbx_description
1 polymer ?
#
loop_
_entity_poly.entity_id
_entity_poly.type
_entity_poly.pdbx_seq_one_letter_code
_entity_poly.pdbx_strand_id
1 'polypeptide(L)' 'ERAYTLQLQNFAQNVLQDRPPAVVIGDGVEALRIALAATAACRTGQPVRVQSIQ' A
#
# COMPACT_ATOMS: atom_id res chain seq x y z
N GLU A 1 9.64 -1.39 -16.41
CA GLU A 1 8.41 -1.06 -17.17
C GLU A 1 7.37 -2.18 -17.21
N ARG A 2 7.72 -3.41 -17.58
CA ARG A 2 6.76 -4.53 -17.72
C ARG A 2 5.84 -4.75 -16.51
N ALA A 3 6.34 -4.53 -15.28
CA ALA A 3 5.55 -4.64 -14.05
C ALA A 3 4.38 -3.65 -13.99
N TYR A 4 4.59 -2.38 -14.38
CA TYR A 4 3.53 -1.37 -14.38
C TYR A 4 2.46 -1.66 -15.42
N THR A 5 2.87 -2.11 -16.61
CA THR A 5 1.94 -2.55 -17.65
C THR A 5 1.08 -3.73 -17.19
N LEU A 6 1.68 -4.73 -16.54
CA LEU A 6 0.97 -5.89 -15.99
C LEU A 6 -0.02 -5.48 -14.91
N GLN A 7 0.36 -4.54 -14.03
CA GLN A 7 -0.52 -4.04 -12.98
C GLN A 7 -1.76 -3.33 -13.55
N LEU A 8 -1.59 -2.49 -14.58
CA LEU A 8 -2.70 -1.81 -15.24
C LEU A 8 -3.63 -2.80 -15.95
N GLN A 9 -3.06 -3.80 -16.64
CA GLN A 9 -3.85 -4.85 -17.30
C GLN A 9 -4.65 -5.69 -16.29
N ASN A 10 -4.03 -6.05 -15.16
CA ASN A 10 -4.69 -6.81 -14.12
C ASN A 10 -5.85 -6.01 -13.48
N PHE A 11 -5.63 -4.73 -13.21
CA PHE A 11 -6.68 -3.86 -12.71
C PHE A 11 -7.87 -3.78 -13.68
N ALA A 12 -7.60 -3.49 -14.97
CA ALA A 12 -8.65 -3.40 -15.99
C ALA A 12 -9.43 -4.71 -16.15
N GLN A 13 -8.75 -5.86 -16.15
CA GLN A 13 -9.41 -7.18 -16.23
C GLN A 13 -10.32 -7.43 -15.03
N ASN A 14 -9.87 -7.14 -13.81
CA ASN A 14 -10.66 -7.36 -12.60
C ASN A 14 -11.91 -6.46 -12.57
N VAL A 15 -11.81 -5.21 -13.02
CA VAL A 15 -12.98 -4.31 -13.17
C VAL A 15 -13.97 -4.87 -14.20
N LEU A 16 -13.50 -5.30 -15.37
CA LEU A 16 -14.35 -5.83 -16.44
C LEU A 16 -15.03 -7.16 -16.07
N GLN A 17 -14.42 -7.94 -15.17
CA GLN A 17 -14.89 -9.27 -14.77
C GLN A 17 -15.64 -9.27 -13.43
N ASP A 18 -15.88 -8.10 -12.83
CA ASP A 18 -16.46 -7.95 -11.48
C ASP A 18 -15.72 -8.81 -10.44
N ARG A 19 -14.39 -8.75 -10.46
CA ARG A 19 -13.51 -9.43 -9.52
C ARG A 19 -12.79 -8.42 -8.65
N PRO A 20 -12.52 -8.76 -7.37
CA PRO A 20 -11.67 -7.91 -6.54
C PRO A 20 -10.26 -7.82 -7.14
N PRO A 21 -9.68 -6.62 -7.30
CA PRO A 21 -8.33 -6.46 -7.79
C PRO A 21 -7.30 -6.95 -6.76
N ALA A 22 -6.14 -7.40 -7.24
CA ALA A 22 -5.08 -7.94 -6.37
C ALA A 22 -4.44 -6.90 -5.44
N VAL A 23 -4.53 -5.62 -5.80
CA VAL A 23 -4.10 -4.48 -4.98
C VAL A 23 -5.24 -3.48 -4.94
N VAL A 24 -5.63 -3.09 -3.74
CA VAL A 24 -6.69 -2.12 -3.45
C VAL A 24 -6.12 -0.87 -2.79
N ILE A 25 -6.94 0.17 -2.65
CA ILE A 25 -6.52 1.42 -2.00
C ILE A 25 -6.07 1.20 -0.54
N GLY A 26 -6.66 0.22 0.16
CA GLY A 26 -6.30 -0.13 1.53
C GLY A 26 -4.82 -0.54 1.67
N ASP A 27 -4.27 -1.24 0.68
CA ASP A 27 -2.85 -1.63 0.69
C ASP A 27 -1.95 -0.39 0.65
N GLY A 28 -2.32 0.62 -0.13
CA GLY A 28 -1.61 1.89 -0.22
C GLY A 28 -1.69 2.69 1.08
N VAL A 29 -2.85 2.71 1.74
CA VAL A 29 -3.03 3.36 3.04
C VAL A 29 -2.15 2.70 4.10
N GLU A 30 -2.15 1.37 4.18
CA GLU A 30 -1.32 0.67 5.16
C GLU A 30 0.18 0.80 4.87
N ALA A 31 0.60 0.81 3.60
CA ALA A 31 1.97 1.10 3.22
C ALA A 31 2.40 2.52 3.65
N LEU A 32 1.52 3.52 3.51
CA LEU A 32 1.77 4.87 3.98
C LEU A 32 1.91 4.93 5.51
N ARG A 33 1.05 4.21 6.26
CA ARG A 33 1.15 4.14 7.73
C ARG A 33 2.48 3.53 8.18
N ILE A 34 2.97 2.50 7.48
CA ILE A 34 4.29 1.93 7.72
C ILE A 34 5.39 2.98 7.51
N ALA A 35 5.35 3.73 6.40
CA ALA A 35 6.33 4.77 6.10
C ALA A 35 6.34 5.89 7.16
N LEU A 36 5.16 6.30 7.63
CA LEU A 36 5.02 7.30 8.71
C LEU A 36 5.58 6.78 10.05
N ALA A 37 5.27 5.53 10.42
CA ALA A 37 5.82 4.91 11.64
C ALA A 37 7.35 4.81 11.58
N ALA A 38 7.91 4.37 10.45
CA ALA A 38 9.35 4.28 10.24
C ALA A 38 10.02 5.67 10.31
N THR A 39 9.39 6.70 9.74
CA THR A 39 9.87 8.08 9.81
C THR A 39 9.89 8.59 11.26
N ALA A 40 8.83 8.32 12.02
CA ALA A 40 8.75 8.69 13.44
C ALA A 40 9.80 7.94 14.28
N ALA A 41 10.00 6.64 14.03
CA ALA A 41 11.00 5.84 14.72
C ALA A 41 12.43 6.35 14.45
N CYS A 42 12.73 6.70 13.19
CA CYS A 42 14.01 7.28 12.80
C CYS A 42 14.27 8.61 13.53
N ARG A 43 13.26 9.50 13.62
CA ARG A 43 13.38 10.80 14.29
C ARG A 43 13.56 10.70 15.80
N THR A 44 12.92 9.72 16.43
CA THR A 44 12.90 9.58 17.89
C THR A 44 13.94 8.61 18.43
N GLY A 45 14.50 7.75 17.58
CA GLY A 45 15.35 6.63 17.97
C GLY A 45 14.59 5.54 18.74
N GLN A 46 13.26 5.57 18.76
CA GLN A 46 12.43 4.63 19.50
C GLN A 46 11.54 3.80 18.55
N PRO A 47 11.26 2.53 18.87
CA PRO A 47 10.29 1.75 18.10
C PRO A 47 8.88 2.38 18.14
N VAL A 48 8.22 2.43 16.98
CA VAL A 48 6.85 2.94 16.84
C VAL A 48 5.93 1.83 16.30
N ARG A 49 4.77 1.64 16.94
CA ARG A 49 3.75 0.69 16.47
C ARG A 49 2.98 1.28 15.29
N VAL A 50 2.86 0.55 14.18
CA VAL A 50 2.14 1.02 12.99
C VAL A 50 0.67 1.34 13.31
N GLN A 51 0.05 0.55 14.20
CA GLN A 51 -1.35 0.73 14.59
C GLN A 51 -1.64 2.05 15.31
N SER A 52 -0.62 2.76 15.81
CA SER A 52 -0.80 4.08 16.43
C SER A 52 -0.77 5.25 15.44
N ILE A 53 -0.47 5.00 14.16
CA ILE A 53 -0.56 6.01 13.09
C ILE A 53 -2.01 6.06 12.63
N GLN A 54 -2.63 7.26 12.61
CA GLN A 54 -4.01 7.45 12.17
C GLN A 54 -4.14 7.51 10.65
#